data_AF-A0A2N5KNF8-F1
#
_entry.id   AF-A0A2N5KNF8-F1
#
_cell.length_a   1.000
_cell.length_b   1.000
_cell.length_c   1.000
_cell.angle_alpha   90.00
_cell.angle_beta   90.00
_cell.angle_gamma   90.00
#
_symmetry.space_group_name_H-M   'P 1'
#
loop_
_entity.id
_entity.type
_entity.pdbx_description
1 polymer ?
#
loop_
_entity_poly.entity_id
_entity_poly.type
_entity_poly.pdbx_seq_one_letter_code
_entity_poly.pdbx_strand_id
1 'polypeptide(L)'
;MLYGVATPYWGSGLGTEAARAMIRHGFGELGLDRIVAGADTLNAASLRVMQKAGMSYDGRNLRNGHDLTYYALSREKFREASGNAPSDAPD
;
A
#
# COMPACT_ATOMS: atom_id res chain seq x y z
N MET A 1 -2.79 -8.77 -0.42
CA MET A 1 -3.37 -7.92 -1.49
C MET A 1 -2.59 -8.16 -2.77
N LEU A 2 -3.24 -8.56 -3.86
CA LEU A 2 -2.62 -8.72 -5.19
C LEU A 2 -3.31 -7.75 -6.14
N TYR A 3 -2.54 -6.90 -6.83
CA TYR A 3 -3.04 -6.02 -7.88
C TYR A 3 -2.04 -5.98 -9.03
N GLY A 4 -2.53 -5.73 -10.24
CA GLY A 4 -1.72 -5.65 -11.44
C GLY A 4 -2.28 -4.58 -12.37
N VAL A 5 -1.39 -3.86 -13.04
CA VAL A 5 -1.74 -2.91 -14.11
C VAL A 5 -1.24 -3.50 -15.41
N ALA A 6 -2.06 -3.49 -16.46
CA ALA A 6 -1.63 -3.98 -17.77
C ALA A 6 -0.46 -3.13 -18.31
N THR A 7 0.49 -3.78 -19.00
CA THR A 7 1.77 -3.20 -19.45
C THR A 7 1.63 -1.84 -20.17
N PRO A 8 0.64 -1.61 -21.05
CA PRO A 8 0.48 -0.32 -21.72
C PRO A 8 0.26 0.87 -20.79
N TYR A 9 -0.19 0.62 -19.55
CA TYR A 9 -0.54 1.67 -18.59
C TYR A 9 0.49 1.80 -17.46
N TRP A 10 1.65 1.17 -17.58
CA TRP A 10 2.72 1.36 -16.61
C TRP A 10 3.22 2.81 -16.60
N GLY A 11 3.69 3.28 -15.45
CA GLY A 11 4.18 4.66 -15.29
C GLY A 11 3.08 5.73 -15.17
N SER A 12 1.81 5.40 -15.38
CA SER A 12 0.67 6.33 -15.30
C SER A 12 0.18 6.65 -13.87
N GLY A 13 0.78 6.03 -12.84
CA GLY A 13 0.35 6.21 -11.45
C GLY A 13 -0.80 5.30 -11.00
N LEU A 14 -1.46 4.58 -11.92
CA LEU A 14 -2.61 3.71 -11.61
C LEU A 14 -2.34 2.67 -10.51
N GLY A 15 -1.13 2.10 -10.45
CA GLY A 15 -0.78 1.17 -9.39
C GLY A 15 -0.82 1.83 -8.00
N THR A 16 -0.39 3.08 -7.89
CA THR A 16 -0.44 3.84 -6.62
C THR A 16 -1.86 4.18 -6.23
N GLU A 17 -2.69 4.59 -7.20
CA GLU A 17 -4.10 4.88 -6.94
C GLU A 17 -4.87 3.62 -6.52
N ALA A 18 -4.64 2.49 -7.17
CA ALA A 18 -5.21 1.21 -6.79
C ALA A 18 -4.78 0.80 -5.37
N ALA A 19 -3.49 0.92 -5.04
CA ALA A 19 -2.97 0.61 -3.71
C ALA A 19 -3.62 1.49 -2.63
N ARG A 20 -3.74 2.80 -2.87
CA ARG A 20 -4.39 3.73 -1.94
C ARG A 20 -5.87 3.45 -1.78
N ALA A 21 -6.59 3.14 -2.86
CA ALA A 21 -8.00 2.78 -2.80
C ALA A 21 -8.23 1.54 -1.94
N MET A 22 -7.42 0.50 -2.13
CA MET A 22 -7.51 -0.72 -1.31
C MET A 22 -7.13 -0.47 0.15
N ILE A 23 -6.14 0.39 0.44
CA ILE A 23 -5.79 0.78 1.81
C ILE A 23 -6.96 1.51 2.48
N ARG A 24 -7.58 2.49 1.80
CA ARG A 24 -8.76 3.21 2.32
C ARG A 24 -9.91 2.27 2.60
N HIS A 25 -10.22 1.38 1.67
CA HIS A 25 -11.29 0.40 1.83
C HIS A 25 -11.00 -0.58 2.99
N GLY A 26 -9.76 -1.07 3.10
CA GLY A 26 -9.33 -1.97 4.16
C GLY A 26 -9.44 -1.37 5.56
N PHE A 27 -9.02 -0.11 5.74
CA PHE A 27 -9.12 0.56 7.04
C PHE A 27 -10.49 1.19 7.32
N GLY A 28 -11.22 1.59 6.28
CA GLY A 28 -12.54 2.20 6.38
C GLY A 28 -13.63 1.15 6.55
N GLU A 29 -14.04 0.54 5.44
CA GLU A 29 -15.18 -0.38 5.37
C GLU A 29 -14.90 -1.72 6.05
N LEU A 30 -13.72 -2.30 5.83
CA LEU A 30 -13.41 -3.64 6.34
C LEU A 30 -12.91 -3.65 7.78
N GLY A 31 -12.61 -2.49 8.35
CA GLY A 31 -12.27 -2.42 9.76
C GLY A 31 -10.89 -2.95 10.15
N LEU A 32 -9.98 -3.22 9.20
CA LEU A 32 -8.70 -3.88 9.47
C LEU A 32 -7.78 -3.01 10.37
N ASP A 33 -6.90 -3.65 11.12
CA ASP A 33 -5.91 -2.94 11.95
C ASP A 33 -4.53 -2.83 11.28
N ARG A 34 -4.25 -3.72 10.32
CA ARG A 34 -2.98 -3.77 9.59
C ARG A 34 -3.17 -4.31 8.18
N ILE A 35 -2.51 -3.69 7.22
CA ILE A 35 -2.46 -4.14 5.83
C ILE A 35 -1.00 -4.45 5.50
N VAL A 36 -0.76 -5.64 4.94
CA VAL A 36 0.56 -6.10 4.48
C VAL A 36 0.51 -6.38 2.98
N ALA A 37 1.53 -5.90 2.26
CA ALA A 37 1.72 -6.15 0.85
C ALA A 37 3.16 -6.64 0.62
N GLY A 38 3.33 -7.58 -0.30
CA GLY A 38 4.64 -8.15 -0.64
C GLY A 38 4.84 -8.14 -2.13
N ALA A 39 6.08 -7.93 -2.55
CA ALA A 39 6.50 -8.04 -3.95
C ALA A 39 7.88 -8.68 -4.02
N ASP A 40 8.19 -9.29 -5.17
CA ASP A 40 9.54 -9.74 -5.48
C ASP A 40 10.51 -8.55 -5.36
N THR A 41 11.68 -8.80 -4.76
CA THR A 41 12.74 -7.81 -4.57
C THR A 41 13.21 -7.17 -5.89
N LEU A 42 13.10 -7.90 -7.00
CA LEU A 42 13.41 -7.41 -8.34
C LEU A 42 12.29 -6.54 -8.93
N ASN A 43 11.07 -6.58 -8.36
CA ASN A 43 9.93 -5.79 -8.83
C ASN A 43 9.94 -4.38 -8.23
N ALA A 44 10.91 -3.57 -8.67
CA ALA A 44 11.09 -2.19 -8.21
C ALA A 44 9.84 -1.31 -8.41
N ALA A 45 9.01 -1.59 -9.42
CA ALA A 45 7.76 -0.88 -9.66
C ALA A 45 6.77 -1.07 -8.51
N SER A 46 6.54 -2.32 -8.08
CA SER A 46 5.62 -2.64 -6.99
C SER A 46 6.14 -2.16 -5.64
N LEU A 47 7.45 -2.28 -5.41
CA LEU A 47 8.11 -1.74 -4.20
C LEU A 47 7.88 -0.22 -4.09
N ARG A 48 8.08 0.51 -5.20
CA ARG A 48 7.84 1.96 -5.25
C ARG A 48 6.37 2.32 -5.05
N VAL A 49 5.43 1.51 -5.55
CA VAL A 49 4.00 1.72 -5.30
C VAL A 49 3.69 1.59 -3.80
N MET A 50 4.16 0.54 -3.13
CA MET A 50 3.93 0.36 -1.69
C MET A 50 4.47 1.53 -0.87
N GLN A 51 5.66 2.03 -1.20
CA GLN A 51 6.24 3.24 -0.60
C GLN A 51 5.36 4.48 -0.85
N LYS A 52 4.94 4.73 -2.10
CA LYS A 52 4.09 5.88 -2.46
C LYS A 52 2.68 5.81 -1.87
N ALA A 53 2.22 4.61 -1.53
CA ALA A 53 0.96 4.36 -0.85
C ALA A 53 1.05 4.59 0.68
N GLY A 54 2.22 4.99 1.20
CA GLY A 54 2.43 5.29 2.62
C GLY A 54 2.76 4.08 3.47
N MET A 55 3.03 2.92 2.86
CA MET A 55 3.42 1.72 3.60
C MET A 55 4.91 1.78 3.99
N SER A 56 5.25 1.20 5.13
CA SER A 56 6.63 1.11 5.66
C SER A 56 7.22 -0.29 5.44
N TYR A 57 8.54 -0.39 5.28
CA TYR A 57 9.21 -1.69 5.14
C TYR A 57 8.94 -2.57 6.37
N ASP A 58 8.60 -3.83 6.12
CA ASP A 58 8.17 -4.80 7.14
C ASP A 58 8.98 -6.10 7.11
N GLY A 59 10.08 -6.13 6.35
CA GLY A 59 10.98 -7.27 6.26
C GLY A 59 11.11 -7.84 4.86
N ARG A 60 12.03 -8.81 4.74
CA ARG A 60 12.32 -9.55 3.51
C ARG A 60 12.52 -11.01 3.88
N ASN A 61 11.94 -11.92 3.09
CA ASN A 61 12.19 -13.35 3.27
C ASN A 61 12.27 -14.10 1.94
N LEU A 62 13.08 -15.15 1.94
CA LEU A 62 13.14 -16.10 0.85
C LEU A 62 12.06 -17.16 1.09
N ARG A 63 11.08 -17.23 0.19
CA ARG A 63 9.99 -18.21 0.27
C ARG A 63 9.82 -18.92 -1.06
N ASN A 64 9.99 -20.24 -1.07
CA ASN A 64 9.90 -21.09 -2.26
C ASN A 64 10.80 -20.61 -3.42
N GLY A 65 12.00 -20.11 -3.10
CA GLY A 65 12.93 -19.55 -4.10
C GLY A 65 12.62 -18.13 -4.57
N HIS A 66 11.52 -17.53 -4.10
CA HIS A 66 11.20 -16.13 -4.36
C HIS A 66 11.67 -15.26 -3.22
N ASP A 67 12.43 -14.22 -3.55
CA ASP A 67 12.91 -13.27 -2.58
C ASP A 67 11.93 -12.10 -2.49
N LEU A 68 11.14 -12.10 -1.41
CA LEU A 68 9.99 -11.23 -1.24
C LEU A 68 10.29 -10.15 -0.20
N THR A 69 10.08 -8.89 -0.58
CA THR A 69 10.06 -7.76 0.34
C THR A 69 8.62 -7.42 0.70
N TYR A 70 8.39 -7.21 1.99
CA TYR A 70 7.09 -6.83 2.55
C TYR A 70 7.09 -5.38 3.01
N TYR A 71 5.93 -4.76 2.85
CA TYR A 71 5.59 -3.47 3.40
C TYR A 71 4.29 -3.60 4.18
N ALA A 72 4.17 -2.84 5.26
CA ALA A 72 2.99 -2.79 6.11
C ALA A 72 2.55 -1.37 6.42
N LEU A 73 1.26 -1.21 6.66
CA LEU A 73 0.67 0.00 7.21
C LEU A 73 -0.29 -0.41 8.33
N SER A 74 -0.23 0.30 9.46
CA SER A 74 -1.21 0.15 10.54
C SER A 74 -2.30 1.20 10.40
N ARG A 75 -3.47 0.89 10.95
CA ARG A 75 -4.61 1.81 10.97
C ARG A 75 -4.31 3.11 11.71
N GLU A 76 -3.52 3.02 12.79
CA GLU A 76 -3.02 4.18 13.54
C GLU A 76 -2.21 5.12 12.64
N LYS A 77 -1.16 4.62 11.99
CA LYS A 77 -0.34 5.41 11.05
C LYS A 77 -1.15 5.96 9.87
N PHE A 78 -2.14 5.22 9.41
CA PHE A 78 -3.05 5.69 8.36
C PHE A 78 -3.92 6.86 8.85
N ARG A 79 -4.40 6.82 10.09
CA ARG A 79 -5.16 7.92 10.71
C ARG A 79 -4.28 9.13 10.97
N GLU A 80 -3.06 8.95 11.47
CA GLU A 80 -2.08 10.03 11.66
C GLU A 80 -1.79 10.77 10.34
N ALA A 81 -1.59 10.03 9.25
CA ALA A 81 -1.34 10.61 7.93
C ALA A 81 -2.57 11.34 7.34
N SER A 82 -3.79 10.94 7.76
CA SER A 82 -5.05 11.53 7.27
C SER A 82 -5.53 12.69 8.16
N GLY A 83 -5.19 12.68 9.45
CA GLY A 83 -5.56 13.68 10.45
C GLY A 83 -4.81 15.00 10.36
N ASN A 84 -3.88 15.15 9.40
CA ASN A 84 -3.23 16.42 9.05
C ASN A 84 -3.89 17.11 7.85
N ALA A 85 -5.08 16.67 7.43
CA ALA A 85 -5.95 17.40 6.52
C ALA A 85 -6.88 18.35 7.32
N PRO A 86 -7.22 19.55 6.82
CA PRO A 86 -8.10 20.47 7.53
C PRO A 86 -9.43 19.77 7.83
N SER A 87 -9.88 19.89 9.07
CA SER A 87 -11.16 19.44 9.56
C SER A 87 -12.31 20.05 8.75
N ASP A 88 -12.83 19.33 7.75
CA ASP A 88 -14.20 19.54 7.26
C ASP A 88 -15.17 18.91 8.28
N ALA A 89 -15.40 19.63 9.36
CA ALA A 89 -16.55 19.42 10.22
C ALA A 89 -17.66 20.37 9.75
N PRO A 90 -18.85 19.88 9.34
CA PRO A 90 -20.00 20.74 9.22
C PRO A 90 -20.56 21.05 10.61
N ASP A 91 -20.91 22.32 10.83
CA ASP A 91 -21.63 22.85 12.00
C ASP A 91 -22.99 22.18 12.22
#